data_AF-A0A837IES6-F1
#
_entry.id   AF-A0A837IES6-F1
#
_cell.length_a   1.000
_cell.length_b   1.000
_cell.length_c   1.000
_cell.angle_alpha   90.00
_cell.angle_beta   90.00
_cell.angle_gamma   90.00
#
_symmetry.space_group_name_H-M   'P 1'
#
loop_
_entity.id
_entity.type
_entity.pdbx_description
1 polymer ?
#
loop_
_entity_poly.entity_id
_entity_poly.type
_entity_poly.pdbx_seq_one_letter_code
_entity_poly.pdbx_strand_id
1 'polypeptide(L)'
;MEQLFVSSSTEETQEIAGRLASGLEKGTTLCLYGSLAAGKTTFTQGLAYFFGISRLVSPTFIIMRQYPVNSHPVIKTLYHLDLYRLNSIEEIKAFDVEEIWSDPTNLLVIEWPEKFLSAILLERESKVGKFHIG
;
A
#
# COMPACT_ATOMS: atom_id res chain seq x y z
N MET A 1 9.00 -10.46 2.76
CA MET A 1 8.40 -11.14 3.93
C MET A 1 6.92 -11.34 3.64
N GLU A 2 6.38 -12.55 3.83
CA GLU A 2 4.95 -12.85 3.63
C GLU A 2 4.28 -13.02 5.00
N GLN A 3 3.16 -12.33 5.23
CA GLN A 3 2.35 -12.43 6.45
C GLN A 3 0.86 -12.54 6.10
N LEU A 4 0.10 -13.25 6.93
CA LEU A 4 -1.35 -13.33 6.86
C LEU A 4 -1.91 -12.59 8.07
N PHE A 5 -2.83 -11.65 7.81
CA PHE A 5 -3.60 -10.96 8.84
C PHE A 5 -5.06 -11.39 8.73
N VAL A 6 -5.59 -11.86 9.84
CA VAL A 6 -7.01 -12.19 10.00
C VAL A 6 -7.55 -11.26 11.05
N SER A 7 -8.70 -10.64 10.77
CA SER A 7 -9.38 -9.77 11.72
C SER A 7 -10.89 -9.98 11.67
N SER A 8 -11.55 -9.74 12.79
CA SER A 8 -12.99 -9.92 12.98
C SER A 8 -13.78 -8.62 12.93
N SER A 9 -13.10 -7.47 12.88
CA SER A 9 -13.71 -6.15 12.72
C SER A 9 -12.82 -5.15 11.98
N THR A 10 -13.43 -4.07 11.50
CA THR A 10 -12.75 -2.92 10.89
C THR A 10 -11.71 -2.31 11.82
N GLU A 11 -12.06 -2.18 13.11
CA GLU A 11 -11.19 -1.61 14.14
C GLU A 11 -9.96 -2.48 14.35
N GLU A 12 -10.13 -3.81 14.43
CA GLU A 12 -9.01 -4.75 14.55
C GLU A 12 -8.10 -4.71 13.31
N THR A 13 -8.67 -4.63 12.09
CA THR A 13 -7.89 -4.44 10.87
C THR A 13 -7.03 -3.17 10.95
N GLN A 14 -7.60 -2.07 11.43
CA GLN A 14 -6.90 -0.78 11.55
C GLN A 14 -5.82 -0.81 12.61
N GLU A 15 -6.05 -1.49 13.75
CA GLU A 15 -5.04 -1.67 14.79
C GLU A 15 -3.84 -2.48 14.31
N ILE A 16 -4.09 -3.59 13.59
CA ILE A 16 -3.02 -4.42 13.01
C ILE A 16 -2.18 -3.58 12.05
N ALA A 17 -2.83 -2.82 11.16
CA ALA A 17 -2.17 -1.91 10.24
C ALA A 17 -1.32 -0.86 10.97
N GLY A 18 -1.86 -0.20 12.00
CA GLY A 18 -1.14 0.80 12.78
C GLY A 18 0.08 0.23 13.51
N ARG A 19 -0.02 -0.97 14.07
CA ARG A 19 1.12 -1.67 14.69
C ARG A 19 2.22 -1.95 13.67
N LEU A 20 1.84 -2.40 12.48
CA LEU A 20 2.78 -2.63 11.38
C LEU A 20 3.46 -1.32 10.93
N ALA A 21 2.70 -0.23 10.82
CA ALA A 21 3.21 1.09 10.43
C ALA A 21 4.37 1.57 11.31
N SER A 22 4.33 1.25 12.61
CA SER A 22 5.32 1.68 13.60
C SER A 22 6.74 1.12 13.37
N GLY A 23 6.85 0.00 12.67
CA GLY A 23 8.13 -0.66 12.35
C GLY A 23 8.59 -0.44 10.92
N LEU A 24 7.94 0.42 10.14
CA LEU A 24 8.29 0.61 8.73
C LEU A 24 9.56 1.43 8.56
N GLU A 25 10.38 1.00 7.60
CA GLU A 25 11.63 1.65 7.24
C GLU A 25 11.50 2.41 5.90
N LYS A 26 12.57 3.12 5.53
CA LYS A 26 12.65 3.80 4.23
C LYS A 26 12.60 2.82 3.05
N GLY A 27 11.84 3.18 2.03
CA GLY A 27 11.67 2.43 0.79
C GLY A 27 10.87 1.15 0.97
N THR A 28 10.02 1.08 1.99
CA THR A 28 9.09 -0.03 2.15
C THR A 28 7.95 0.06 1.14
N THR A 29 7.61 -1.09 0.56
CA THR A 29 6.40 -1.26 -0.24
C THR A 29 5.55 -2.37 0.38
N LEU A 30 4.26 -2.09 0.59
CA LEU A 30 3.29 -3.02 1.13
C LEU A 30 2.36 -3.48 0.00
N CYS A 31 2.36 -4.78 -0.25
CA CYS A 31 1.52 -5.44 -1.25
C CYS A 31 0.37 -6.15 -0.54
N LEU A 32 -0.86 -5.69 -0.75
CA LEU A 32 -2.05 -6.18 -0.08
C LEU A 32 -2.85 -7.12 -1.00
N TYR A 33 -2.88 -8.38 -0.62
CA TYR A 33 -3.63 -9.46 -1.26
C TYR A 33 -4.90 -9.77 -0.47
N GLY A 34 -5.91 -10.30 -1.13
CA GLY A 34 -7.15 -10.73 -0.50
C GLY A 34 -8.33 -10.61 -1.45
N SER A 35 -9.44 -11.27 -1.13
CA SER A 35 -10.66 -11.23 -1.95
C SER A 35 -11.28 -9.83 -2.01
N LEU A 36 -12.27 -9.65 -2.89
CA LEU A 36 -13.08 -8.43 -2.90
C LEU A 36 -13.76 -8.27 -1.54
N ALA A 37 -13.76 -7.04 -1.01
CA ALA A 37 -14.26 -6.70 0.32
C ALA A 37 -13.51 -7.35 1.51
N ALA A 38 -12.33 -7.94 1.31
CA ALA A 38 -11.49 -8.47 2.40
C ALA A 38 -10.92 -7.41 3.36
N GLY A 39 -11.23 -6.11 3.19
CA GLY A 39 -10.73 -5.07 4.08
C GLY A 39 -9.35 -4.47 3.72
N LYS A 40 -8.84 -4.70 2.51
CA LYS A 40 -7.56 -4.11 2.05
C LYS A 40 -7.52 -2.58 2.18
N THR A 41 -8.55 -1.87 1.70
CA THR A 41 -8.65 -0.41 1.89
C THR A 41 -8.77 -0.03 3.36
N THR A 42 -9.48 -0.81 4.18
CA THR A 42 -9.57 -0.59 5.64
C THR A 42 -8.20 -0.68 6.30
N PHE A 43 -7.39 -1.66 5.90
CA PHE A 43 -6.01 -1.79 6.33
C PHE A 43 -5.19 -0.55 5.96
N THR A 44 -5.30 -0.09 4.70
CA THR A 44 -4.62 1.13 4.23
C THR A 44 -5.07 2.38 4.99
N GLN A 45 -6.33 2.47 5.41
CA GLN A 45 -6.82 3.54 6.26
C GLN A 45 -6.18 3.49 7.66
N GLY A 46 -6.05 2.31 8.26
CA GLY A 46 -5.34 2.12 9.53
C GLY A 46 -3.89 2.59 9.48
N LEU A 47 -3.18 2.25 8.39
CA LEU A 47 -1.83 2.77 8.11
C LEU A 47 -1.84 4.30 8.04
N ALA A 48 -2.76 4.86 7.24
CA ALA A 48 -2.87 6.30 7.03
C ALA A 48 -3.12 7.06 8.34
N TYR A 49 -3.99 6.54 9.21
CA TYR A 49 -4.25 7.12 10.53
C TYR A 49 -2.99 7.17 11.40
N PHE A 50 -2.16 6.12 11.42
CA PHE A 50 -0.88 6.13 12.13
C PHE A 50 0.04 7.27 11.63
N PHE A 51 0.05 7.50 10.31
CA PHE A 51 0.79 8.60 9.69
C PHE A 51 0.10 9.97 9.77
N GLY A 52 -0.94 10.12 10.59
CA GLY A 52 -1.65 11.38 10.80
C GLY A 52 -2.53 11.82 9.62
N ILE A 53 -2.81 10.93 8.66
CA ILE A 53 -3.69 11.19 7.53
C ILE A 53 -5.12 10.85 7.96
N SER A 54 -5.95 11.88 8.17
CA SER A 54 -7.31 11.73 8.70
C SER A 54 -8.33 11.18 7.70
N ARG A 55 -8.05 11.29 6.39
CA ARG A 55 -8.97 10.84 5.34
C ARG A 55 -8.23 10.23 4.17
N LEU A 56 -8.25 8.91 4.09
CA LEU A 56 -7.85 8.15 2.93
C LEU A 56 -9.08 7.56 2.24
N VAL A 57 -9.11 7.65 0.91
CA VAL A 57 -10.21 7.17 0.06
C VAL A 57 -9.62 6.23 -0.97
N SER A 58 -10.26 5.09 -1.21
CA SER A 58 -9.76 4.13 -2.21
C SER A 58 -9.60 4.81 -3.59
N PRO A 59 -8.48 4.59 -4.29
CA PRO A 59 -8.22 5.12 -5.61
C PRO A 59 -8.91 4.30 -6.72
N THR A 60 -9.97 3.54 -6.42
CA THR A 60 -10.63 2.61 -7.36
C THR A 60 -10.87 3.17 -8.79
N PHE A 61 -11.11 4.47 -8.96
CA PHE A 61 -11.33 5.09 -10.27
C PHE A 61 -10.13 5.85 -10.86
N ILE A 62 -9.14 6.18 -10.05
CA ILE A 62 -7.98 6.99 -10.47
C ILE A 62 -6.65 6.26 -10.30
N ILE A 63 -6.71 4.97 -9.95
CA ILE A 63 -5.61 3.99 -9.82
C ILE A 63 -4.63 4.31 -8.69
N MET A 64 -4.26 5.58 -8.50
CA MET A 64 -3.32 6.04 -7.48
C MET A 64 -3.80 7.31 -6.77
N ARG A 65 -3.50 7.41 -5.47
CA ARG A 65 -3.58 8.64 -4.67
C ARG A 65 -2.30 8.83 -3.87
N GLN A 66 -1.93 10.09 -3.68
CA GLN A 66 -0.80 10.49 -2.84
C GLN A 66 -1.28 11.25 -1.61
N TYR A 67 -0.61 11.01 -0.48
CA TYR A 67 -0.93 11.61 0.80
C TYR A 67 0.36 12.07 1.50
N PRO A 68 0.55 13.38 1.75
CA PRO A 68 1.67 13.86 2.53
C PRO A 68 1.66 13.33 3.96
N VAL A 69 2.83 12.94 4.46
CA VAL A 69 3.05 12.45 5.83
C VAL A 69 3.93 13.44 6.57
N ASN A 70 3.33 14.16 7.51
CA ASN A 70 4.02 15.19 8.29
C ASN A 70 4.48 14.70 9.68
N SER A 71 3.91 13.59 10.17
CA SER A 71 4.14 13.10 11.53
C SER A 71 5.31 12.13 11.66
N HIS A 72 6.00 11.80 10.57
CA HIS A 72 7.00 10.74 10.55
C HIS A 72 8.39 11.24 10.10
N PRO A 73 9.49 10.81 10.76
CA PRO A 73 10.82 11.31 10.46
C PRO A 73 11.34 10.84 9.09
N VAL A 74 10.98 9.63 8.67
CA VAL A 74 11.56 8.96 7.49
C VAL A 74 10.61 8.98 6.29
N ILE A 75 9.43 8.36 6.43
CA ILE A 75 8.37 8.39 5.42
C ILE A 75 7.78 9.81 5.29
N LYS A 76 7.73 10.34 4.06
CA LYS A 76 7.24 11.69 3.73
C LYS A 76 5.97 11.68 2.89
N THR A 77 5.74 10.62 2.14
CA THR A 77 4.53 10.48 1.33
C THR A 77 4.04 9.04 1.34
N LEU A 78 2.73 8.85 1.48
CA LEU A 78 2.06 7.58 1.28
C LEU A 78 1.39 7.60 -0.11
N TYR A 79 1.75 6.65 -0.95
CA TYR A 79 1.09 6.38 -2.22
C TYR A 79 0.22 5.14 -2.08
N HIS A 80 -1.08 5.31 -2.32
CA HIS A 80 -2.05 4.21 -2.32
C HIS A 80 -2.43 3.91 -3.76
N LEU A 81 -2.14 2.69 -4.20
CA LEU A 81 -2.46 2.17 -5.53
C LEU A 81 -3.49 1.05 -5.40
N ASP A 82 -4.50 1.05 -6.28
CA ASP A 82 -5.46 -0.03 -6.43
C ASP A 82 -5.44 -0.52 -7.88
N LEU A 83 -4.86 -1.70 -8.10
CA LEU A 83 -4.67 -2.26 -9.43
C LEU A 83 -5.88 -3.09 -9.91
N TYR A 84 -6.95 -3.20 -9.10
CA TYR A 84 -8.08 -4.09 -9.39
C TYR A 84 -8.70 -3.87 -10.77
N ARG A 85 -8.75 -2.62 -11.26
CA ARG A 85 -9.42 -2.26 -12.52
C ARG A 85 -8.50 -2.16 -13.73
N LEU A 86 -7.20 -2.25 -13.52
CA LEU A 86 -6.24 -2.16 -14.60
C LEU A 86 -6.30 -3.41 -15.49
N ASN A 87 -6.17 -3.17 -16.80
CA ASN A 87 -6.25 -4.21 -17.82
C ASN A 87 -4.91 -4.44 -18.52
N SER A 88 -3.97 -3.50 -18.40
CA SER A 88 -2.65 -3.57 -19.03
C SER A 88 -1.56 -2.95 -18.15
N ILE A 89 -0.31 -3.34 -18.41
CA ILE A 89 0.86 -2.82 -17.70
C ILE A 89 1.20 -1.39 -18.16
N GLU A 90 0.88 -1.07 -19.41
CA GLU A 90 1.09 0.25 -20.01
C GLU A 90 0.34 1.34 -19.24
N GLU A 91 -0.86 1.03 -18.74
CA GLU A 91 -1.62 1.93 -17.87
C GLU A 91 -0.85 2.27 -16.58
N ILE A 92 -0.10 1.33 -16.00
CA ILE A 92 0.71 1.58 -14.79
C ILE A 92 1.91 2.46 -15.10
N LYS A 93 2.59 2.20 -16.22
CA LYS A 93 3.76 2.97 -16.64
C LYS A 93 3.43 4.44 -16.84
N ALA A 94 2.18 4.77 -17.19
CA ALA A 94 1.71 6.15 -17.32
C ALA A 94 1.63 6.93 -16.00
N PHE A 95 1.77 6.28 -14.83
CA PHE A 95 1.73 6.93 -13.51
C PHE A 95 3.11 7.17 -12.89
N ASP A 96 4.20 7.01 -13.65
CA ASP A 96 5.58 7.21 -13.18
C ASP A 96 5.90 6.44 -11.89
N VAL A 97 5.30 5.25 -11.73
CA VAL A 97 5.43 4.42 -10.52
C VAL A 97 6.90 4.08 -10.23
N GLU A 98 7.73 3.95 -11.26
CA GLU A 98 9.17 3.70 -11.11
C GLU A 98 9.89 4.87 -10.41
N GLU A 99 9.57 6.11 -10.76
CA GLU A 99 10.15 7.30 -10.12
C GLU A 99 9.67 7.40 -8.67
N ILE A 100 8.38 7.19 -8.43
CA ILE A 100 7.79 7.18 -7.09
C ILE A 100 8.43 6.13 -6.20
N TRP A 101 8.67 4.93 -6.73
CA TRP A 101 9.32 3.84 -6.01
C TRP A 101 10.81 4.13 -5.75
N SER A 102 11.46 4.86 -6.65
CA SER A 102 12.90 5.14 -6.53
C SER A 102 13.24 5.99 -5.30
N ASP A 103 12.31 6.84 -4.85
CA ASP A 103 12.47 7.67 -3.66
C ASP A 103 12.20 6.86 -2.37
N PRO A 104 13.23 6.63 -1.52
CA PRO A 104 13.09 5.84 -0.31
C PRO A 104 12.26 6.53 0.79
N THR A 105 11.90 7.79 0.64
CA THR A 105 10.99 8.48 1.58
C THR A 105 9.52 8.19 1.28
N ASN A 106 9.22 7.54 0.16
CA ASN A 106 7.88 7.14 -0.20
C ASN A 106 7.53 5.76 0.41
N LEU A 107 6.32 5.68 0.97
CA LEU A 107 5.65 4.43 1.32
C LEU A 107 4.65 4.11 0.22
N LEU A 108 4.81 2.97 -0.45
CA LEU A 108 3.86 2.50 -1.44
C LEU A 108 2.97 1.43 -0.81
N VAL A 109 1.66 1.56 -0.95
CA VAL A 109 0.65 0.57 -0.55
C VAL A 109 -0.12 0.17 -1.79
N ILE A 110 0.04 -1.08 -2.24
CA ILE A 110 -0.48 -1.58 -3.51
C ILE A 110 -1.52 -2.66 -3.21
N GLU A 111 -2.78 -2.39 -3.54
CA GLU A 111 -3.85 -3.39 -3.54
C GLU A 111 -3.91 -4.14 -4.87
N TRP A 112 -4.24 -5.43 -4.81
CA TRP A 112 -4.26 -6.34 -5.97
C TRP A 112 -2.94 -6.37 -6.76
N PRO A 113 -1.80 -6.47 -6.06
CA PRO A 113 -0.50 -6.47 -6.70
C PRO A 113 -0.39 -7.57 -7.76
N GLU A 114 -0.98 -8.76 -7.54
CA GLU A 114 -0.90 -9.94 -8.41
C GLU A 114 -1.22 -9.69 -9.89
N LYS A 115 -1.97 -8.64 -10.22
CA LYS A 115 -2.28 -8.32 -11.62
C LYS A 115 -1.05 -7.90 -12.41
N PHE A 116 -0.11 -7.19 -11.79
CA PHE A 116 1.03 -6.59 -12.49
C PHE A 116 2.33 -6.61 -11.68
N LEU A 117 2.36 -7.23 -10.50
CA LEU A 117 3.50 -7.18 -9.59
C LEU A 117 4.78 -7.70 -10.23
N SER A 118 4.71 -8.82 -10.96
CA SER A 118 5.85 -9.43 -11.65
C SER A 118 6.50 -8.50 -12.65
N ALA A 119 5.78 -7.48 -13.11
CA ALA A 119 6.28 -6.53 -14.09
C ALA A 119 6.70 -5.19 -13.47
N ILE A 120 6.33 -4.94 -12.22
CA ILE A 120 6.73 -3.73 -11.46
C ILE A 120 7.92 -4.04 -10.52
N LEU A 121 8.06 -5.28 -10.03
CA LEU A 121 8.99 -5.63 -8.94
C LEU A 121 10.36 -6.18 -9.34
N LEU A 122 10.68 -6.24 -10.64
CA LEU A 122 11.79 -7.05 -11.17
C LEU A 122 13.17 -6.82 -10.52
N GLU A 123 13.38 -5.74 -9.75
CA GLU A 123 14.71 -5.41 -9.19
C GLU A 123 14.78 -5.16 -7.66
N ARG A 124 13.67 -5.22 -6.88
CA ARG A 124 13.68 -4.73 -5.47
C ARG A 124 12.86 -5.54 -4.45
N GLU A 125 12.80 -6.87 -4.57
CA GLU A 125 11.98 -7.75 -3.70
C GLU A 125 12.26 -7.65 -2.18
N SER A 126 13.47 -7.24 -1.77
CA SER A 126 13.90 -7.30 -0.36
C SER A 126 13.15 -6.35 0.59
N LYS A 127 12.44 -5.34 0.07
CA LYS A 127 11.65 -4.37 0.87
C LYS A 127 10.15 -4.48 0.66
N VAL A 128 9.71 -5.57 0.03
CA VAL A 128 8.31 -5.83 -0.23
C VAL A 128 7.75 -6.72 0.88
N GLY A 129 6.82 -6.16 1.65
CA GLY A 129 5.96 -6.93 2.53
C GLY A 129 4.72 -7.36 1.75
N LYS A 130 4.45 -8.67 1.72
CA LYS A 130 3.24 -9.23 1.11
C LYS A 130 2.29 -9.62 2.22
N PHE A 131 1.10 -9.05 2.21
CA PHE A 131 0.12 -9.21 3.28
C PHE A 131 -1.18 -9.73 2.71
N HIS A 132 -1.64 -10.86 3.22
CA HIS A 132 -2.95 -11.38 2.91
C HIS A 132 -3.93 -10.86 3.97
N ILE A 133 -5.00 -10.21 3.54
CA ILE A 133 -6.07 -9.73 4.41
C ILE A 133 -7.27 -10.67 4.24
N GLY A 134 -7.81 -11.17 5.35
CA GLY A 134 -8.95 -12.10 5.39
C GLY A 134 -9.74 -12.03 6.68
#